data_AF-A0A0J7JUM6-F1
#
_entry.id   AF-A0A0J7JUM6-F1
#
_cell.length_a   1.000
_cell.length_b   1.000
_cell.length_c   1.000
_cell.angle_alpha   90.00
_cell.angle_beta   90.00
_cell.angle_gamma   90.00
#
_symmetry.space_group_name_H-M   'P 1'
#
loop_
_entity.id
_entity.type
_entity.pdbx_description
1 polymer ?
#
loop_
_entity_poly.entity_id
_entity_poly.type
_entity_poly.pdbx_seq_one_letter_code
_entity_poly.pdbx_strand_id
1 'polypeptide(L)'
;MTRLKSQPMPPPTCPKQLLKIVAVLFPQQPACDHRTEKDEEEVIPPATVEELMRACVKVGNTKAPGLDGIPNVALKAAINAAPEIFLDMYNACLQGGVFPEK
;
A
#
# COMPACT_ATOMS: atom_id res chain seq x y z
N MET A 1 19.29 36.55 16.58
CA MET A 1 18.07 35.75 16.83
C MET A 1 18.30 34.85 18.03
N THR A 2 17.68 35.16 19.16
CA THR A 2 17.79 34.36 20.39
C THR A 2 16.91 33.11 20.26
N ARG A 3 17.51 31.92 20.27
CA ARG A 3 16.75 30.65 20.25
C ARG A 3 15.93 30.52 21.53
N LEU A 4 14.62 30.38 21.41
CA LEU A 4 13.74 30.02 22.51
C LEU A 4 14.13 28.60 22.98
N LYS A 5 14.70 28.48 24.18
CA LYS A 5 14.99 27.18 24.78
C LYS A 5 13.67 26.58 25.27
N SER A 6 13.17 25.54 24.61
CA SER A 6 12.06 24.75 25.13
C SER A 6 12.56 23.93 26.33
N GLN A 7 11.94 24.12 27.48
CA GLN A 7 12.15 23.23 28.62
C GLN A 7 11.54 21.84 28.30
N PRO A 8 12.18 20.73 28.70
CA PRO A 8 11.58 19.41 28.54
C PRO A 8 10.30 19.34 29.37
N MET A 9 9.14 19.22 28.72
CA MET A 9 7.90 18.94 29.43
C MET A 9 7.81 17.45 29.72
N PRO A 10 7.58 17.05 30.98
CA PRO A 10 7.30 15.66 31.29
C PRO A 10 5.99 15.22 30.63
N PRO A 11 5.87 13.95 30.24
CA PRO A 11 4.62 13.42 29.71
C PRO A 11 3.49 13.60 30.74
N PRO A 12 2.27 13.94 30.30
CA PRO A 12 1.12 13.98 31.20
C PRO A 12 0.85 12.58 31.75
N THR A 13 0.88 12.43 33.07
CA THR A 13 0.60 11.17 33.77
C THR A 13 -0.82 11.10 34.35
N CYS A 14 -1.52 12.23 34.40
CA CYS A 14 -2.89 12.30 34.91
C CYS A 14 -3.85 11.52 33.99
N PRO A 15 -4.57 10.49 34.48
CA PRO A 15 -5.46 9.67 33.65
C PRO A 15 -6.55 10.49 32.95
N LYS A 16 -7.12 11.51 33.61
CA LYS A 16 -8.14 12.39 33.02
C LYS A 16 -7.59 13.19 31.84
N GLN A 17 -6.32 13.61 31.94
CA GLN A 17 -5.66 14.39 30.90
C GLN A 17 -5.28 13.50 29.72
N LEU A 18 -4.83 12.27 29.98
CA LEU A 18 -4.59 11.26 28.95
C LEU A 18 -5.88 10.91 28.19
N LEU A 19 -6.99 10.66 28.89
CA LEU A 19 -8.28 10.40 28.26
C LEU A 19 -8.75 11.55 27.37
N LYS A 20 -8.54 12.81 27.81
CA LYS A 20 -8.86 13.99 27.00
C LYS A 20 -7.99 14.07 25.74
N ILE A 21 -6.70 13.77 25.85
CA ILE A 21 -5.79 13.71 24.70
C ILE A 21 -6.24 12.62 23.72
N VAL A 22 -6.54 11.41 24.22
CA VAL A 22 -7.00 10.30 23.38
C VAL A 22 -8.30 10.66 22.67
N ALA A 23 -9.27 11.22 23.36
CA ALA A 23 -10.56 11.60 22.78
C ALA A 23 -10.42 12.67 21.67
N VAL A 24 -9.45 13.59 21.79
CA VAL A 24 -9.20 14.64 20.78
C VAL A 24 -8.38 14.12 19.60
N LEU A 25 -7.34 13.33 19.87
CA LEU A 25 -6.44 12.82 18.82
C LEU A 25 -7.03 11.63 18.06
N PHE A 26 -7.88 10.85 18.72
CA PHE A 26 -8.52 9.66 18.16
C PHE A 26 -10.04 9.76 18.35
N PRO A 27 -10.71 10.68 17.63
CA PRO A 27 -12.16 10.79 17.69
C PRO A 27 -12.77 9.45 17.25
N GLN A 28 -13.82 9.00 17.95
CA GLN A 28 -14.55 7.82 17.51
C GLN A 28 -15.17 8.09 16.15
N GLN A 29 -14.73 7.33 15.17
CA GLN A 29 -15.37 7.32 13.86
C GLN A 29 -16.60 6.40 13.93
N PRO A 30 -17.69 6.71 13.23
CA PRO A 30 -18.79 5.77 13.05
C PRO A 30 -18.23 4.43 12.57
N ALA A 31 -18.86 3.32 12.97
CA ALA A 31 -18.54 2.04 12.38
C ALA A 31 -18.69 2.18 10.86
N CYS A 32 -17.59 2.02 10.12
CA CYS A 32 -17.66 1.86 8.69
C CYS A 32 -18.30 0.49 8.45
N ASP A 33 -19.56 0.49 8.02
CA ASP A 33 -20.13 -0.67 7.36
C ASP A 33 -19.34 -0.87 6.06
N HIS A 34 -18.25 -1.62 6.16
CA HIS A 34 -17.63 -2.25 5.00
C HIS A 34 -18.65 -3.23 4.46
N ARG A 35 -19.61 -2.72 3.68
CA ARG A 35 -20.48 -3.56 2.88
C ARG A 35 -19.56 -4.35 1.98
N THR A 36 -19.38 -5.63 2.30
CA THR A 36 -19.06 -6.62 1.30
C THR A 36 -20.36 -6.78 0.52
N GLU A 37 -20.60 -5.84 -0.40
CA GLU A 37 -21.60 -6.10 -1.43
C GLU A 37 -21.15 -7.41 -2.08
N LYS A 38 -22.09 -8.35 -2.26
CA LYS A 38 -21.80 -9.48 -3.13
C LYS A 38 -21.65 -8.86 -4.50
N ASP A 39 -20.42 -8.58 -4.89
CA ASP A 39 -20.12 -8.18 -6.25
C ASP A 39 -20.81 -9.21 -7.14
N GLU A 40 -21.65 -8.73 -8.06
CA GLU A 40 -22.05 -9.54 -9.20
C GLU A 40 -20.76 -10.08 -9.84
N GLU A 41 -20.81 -11.18 -10.61
CA GLU A 41 -19.63 -11.65 -11.35
C GLU A 41 -19.22 -10.56 -12.38
N GLU A 42 -18.55 -9.53 -11.90
CA GLU A 42 -18.11 -8.39 -12.67
C GLU A 42 -16.91 -8.87 -13.46
N VAL A 43 -17.08 -8.88 -14.77
CA VAL A 43 -16.03 -9.30 -15.68
C VAL A 43 -14.91 -8.27 -15.60
N ILE A 44 -13.85 -8.60 -14.86
CA ILE A 44 -12.66 -7.76 -14.78
C ILE A 44 -12.00 -7.74 -16.16
N PRO A 45 -11.88 -6.56 -16.82
CA PRO A 45 -11.19 -6.47 -18.08
C PRO A 45 -9.71 -6.85 -17.89
N PRO A 46 -9.13 -7.64 -18.81
CA PRO A 46 -7.72 -8.00 -18.72
C PRO A 46 -6.85 -6.75 -18.86
N ALA A 47 -5.79 -6.68 -18.07
CA ALA A 47 -4.74 -5.68 -18.24
C ALA A 47 -4.06 -5.85 -19.61
N THR A 48 -3.54 -4.75 -20.16
CA THR A 48 -2.81 -4.75 -21.44
C THR A 48 -1.30 -4.68 -21.26
N VAL A 49 -0.55 -5.04 -22.30
CA VAL A 49 0.92 -4.87 -22.32
C VAL A 49 1.29 -3.40 -22.10
N GLU A 50 0.56 -2.45 -22.68
CA GLU A 50 0.83 -1.02 -22.50
C GLU A 50 0.65 -0.58 -21.04
N GLU A 51 -0.35 -1.12 -20.34
CA GLU A 51 -0.55 -0.86 -18.91
C GLU A 51 0.59 -1.45 -18.07
N LEU A 52 0.98 -2.69 -18.35
CA LEU A 52 2.12 -3.34 -17.72
C LEU A 52 3.40 -2.51 -17.92
N MET A 53 3.68 -2.06 -19.13
CA MET A 53 4.88 -1.27 -19.44
C MET A 53 4.84 0.11 -18.77
N ARG A 54 3.67 0.78 -18.75
CA ARG A 54 3.48 2.04 -18.01
C ARG A 54 3.71 1.85 -16.50
N ALA A 55 3.25 0.74 -15.93
CA ALA A 55 3.48 0.41 -14.53
C ALA A 55 4.96 0.12 -14.27
N CYS A 56 5.60 -0.70 -15.12
CA CYS A 56 7.01 -1.03 -15.06
C CYS A 56 7.88 0.24 -14.99
N VAL A 57 7.65 1.23 -15.85
CA VAL A 57 8.40 2.51 -15.85
C VAL A 57 8.27 3.25 -14.51
N LYS A 58 7.08 3.26 -13.90
CA LYS A 58 6.81 3.97 -12.63
C LYS A 58 7.52 3.34 -11.42
N VAL A 59 7.89 2.06 -11.49
CA VAL A 59 8.61 1.40 -10.38
C VAL A 59 9.98 2.06 -10.18
N GLY A 60 10.25 2.61 -9.00
CA GLY A 60 11.51 3.32 -8.74
C GLY A 60 12.70 2.37 -8.56
N ASN A 61 13.78 2.56 -9.31
CA ASN A 61 14.96 1.68 -9.26
C ASN A 61 15.66 1.66 -7.90
N THR A 62 15.53 2.73 -7.12
CA THR A 62 16.21 2.93 -5.82
C THR A 62 15.33 2.55 -4.63
N LYS A 63 14.13 2.01 -4.86
CA LYS A 63 13.29 1.53 -3.77
C LYS A 63 13.86 0.23 -3.21
N ALA A 64 13.72 0.06 -1.90
CA ALA A 64 14.12 -1.17 -1.23
C ALA A 64 13.32 -2.36 -1.79
N PRO A 65 13.95 -3.55 -1.93
CA PRO A 65 13.25 -4.79 -2.25
C PRO A 65 12.15 -5.13 -1.25
N GLY A 66 11.21 -5.97 -1.68
CA GLY A 66 10.24 -6.59 -0.78
C GLY A 66 10.85 -7.71 0.06
N LEU A 67 10.00 -8.51 0.70
CA LEU A 67 10.42 -9.69 1.46
C LEU A 67 11.07 -10.77 0.60
N ASP A 68 10.80 -10.75 -0.71
CA ASP A 68 11.43 -11.61 -1.71
C ASP A 68 12.90 -11.28 -1.99
N GLY A 69 13.36 -10.10 -1.57
CA GLY A 69 14.71 -9.62 -1.84
C GLY A 69 14.99 -9.26 -3.30
N ILE A 70 13.98 -9.24 -4.19
CA ILE A 70 14.17 -8.98 -5.61
C ILE A 70 14.29 -7.46 -5.85
N PRO A 71 15.41 -6.96 -6.39
CA PRO A 71 15.54 -5.54 -6.68
C PRO A 71 14.66 -5.10 -7.86
N ASN A 72 14.13 -3.88 -7.78
CA ASN A 72 13.30 -3.31 -8.86
C ASN A 72 14.01 -3.26 -10.23
N VAL A 73 15.34 -3.14 -10.24
CA VAL A 73 16.12 -3.18 -11.48
C VAL A 73 16.03 -4.57 -12.14
N ALA A 74 16.09 -5.64 -11.35
CA ALA A 74 15.95 -7.00 -11.85
C ALA A 74 14.52 -7.28 -12.33
N LEU A 75 13.50 -6.86 -11.55
CA LEU A 75 12.11 -6.96 -11.95
C LEU A 75 11.84 -6.25 -13.29
N LYS A 76 12.33 -5.01 -13.43
CA LYS A 76 12.22 -4.25 -14.69
C LYS A 76 12.90 -4.96 -15.84
N ALA A 77 14.12 -5.47 -15.63
CA ALA A 77 14.86 -6.18 -16.66
C ALA A 77 14.09 -7.42 -17.15
N ALA A 78 13.49 -8.17 -16.23
CA ALA A 78 12.69 -9.34 -16.54
C ALA A 78 11.40 -8.97 -17.31
N ILE A 79 10.65 -7.95 -16.86
CA ILE A 79 9.44 -7.49 -17.56
C ILE A 79 9.76 -7.01 -18.97
N ASN A 80 10.85 -6.26 -19.15
CA ASN A 80 11.27 -5.79 -20.48
C ASN A 80 11.70 -6.96 -21.40
N ALA A 81 12.26 -8.03 -20.84
CA ALA A 81 12.72 -9.18 -21.61
C ALA A 81 11.57 -10.11 -22.01
N ALA A 82 10.54 -10.25 -21.17
CA ALA A 82 9.43 -11.19 -21.38
C ALA A 82 8.10 -10.65 -20.80
N PRO A 83 7.54 -9.57 -21.38
CA PRO A 83 6.36 -8.90 -20.81
C PRO A 83 5.13 -9.80 -20.72
N GLU A 84 4.92 -10.67 -21.72
CA GLU A 84 3.74 -11.53 -21.79
C GLU A 84 3.62 -12.49 -20.60
N ILE A 85 4.74 -13.03 -20.10
CA ILE A 85 4.72 -13.93 -18.93
C ILE A 85 4.18 -13.22 -17.68
N PHE A 86 4.57 -11.96 -17.48
CA PHE A 86 4.08 -11.15 -16.36
C PHE A 86 2.63 -10.73 -16.56
N LEU A 87 2.24 -10.42 -17.80
CA LEU A 87 0.87 -10.04 -18.13
C LEU A 87 -0.10 -11.21 -17.91
N ASP A 88 0.24 -12.39 -18.46
CA ASP A 88 -0.55 -13.62 -18.33
C ASP A 88 -0.69 -14.01 -16.86
N MET A 89 0.42 -14.00 -16.11
CA MET A 89 0.40 -14.27 -14.67
C MET A 89 -0.53 -13.30 -13.93
N TYR A 90 -0.41 -12.01 -14.19
CA TYR A 90 -1.20 -10.99 -13.48
C TYR A 90 -2.70 -11.11 -13.79
N ASN A 91 -3.04 -11.28 -15.07
CA ASN A 91 -4.44 -11.47 -15.48
C ASN A 91 -5.04 -12.76 -14.94
N ALA A 92 -4.27 -13.86 -14.91
CA ALA A 92 -4.71 -15.11 -14.31
C ALA A 92 -4.96 -14.97 -12.79
N CYS A 93 -4.11 -14.24 -12.07
CA CYS A 93 -4.33 -13.97 -10.64
C CYS A 93 -5.59 -13.13 -10.40
N LEU A 94 -5.82 -12.08 -11.19
CA LEU A 94 -7.02 -11.24 -11.06
C LEU A 94 -8.30 -12.01 -11.37
N GLN A 95 -8.32 -12.78 -12.47
CA GLN A 95 -9.47 -13.60 -12.85
C GLN A 95 -9.75 -14.72 -11.83
N GLY A 96 -8.69 -15.32 -11.27
CA GLY A 96 -8.81 -16.38 -10.28
C GLY A 96 -9.04 -15.89 -8.85
N GLY A 97 -9.01 -14.57 -8.60
CA GLY A 97 -9.06 -14.01 -7.25
C GLY A 97 -7.92 -14.49 -6.35
N VAL A 98 -6.75 -14.79 -6.92
CA VAL A 98 -5.59 -15.32 -6.20
C VAL A 98 -4.69 -14.16 -5.77
N PHE A 99 -4.54 -14.00 -4.46
CA PHE A 99 -3.70 -12.96 -3.85
C PHE A 99 -2.67 -13.57 -2.90
N PRO A 100 -1.48 -12.96 -2.75
CA PRO A 100 -0.49 -13.41 -1.77
C PRO A 100 -1.07 -13.46 -0.36
N GLU A 101 -0.71 -14.50 0.40
CA GLU A 101 -0.99 -14.57 1.83
C GLU A 101 -0.21 -13.45 2.57
N LYS A 102 -0.78 -12.97 3.67
CA LYS A 102 -0.21 -11.87 4.47
C LYS A 102 1.01 -12.29 5.26
#